data_AF-A0A6H5LH57-F1
#
_entry.id   AF-A0A6H5LH57-F1
#
_cell.length_a   1.000
_cell.length_b   1.000
_cell.length_c   1.000
_cell.angle_alpha   90.00
_cell.angle_beta   90.00
_cell.angle_gamma   90.00
#
_symmetry.space_group_name_H-M   'P 1'
#
loop_
_entity.id
_entity.type
_entity.pdbx_description
1 polymer ?
#
loop_
_entity_poly.entity_id
_entity_poly.type
_entity_poly.pdbx_seq_one_letter_code
_entity_poly.pdbx_strand_id
1 'polypeptide(L)' 'MDEETYFKLRMATPMKRVFDTYADRKGVCITTLRFLLNGERVGCDDTPASLQLGPQD' A
#
# COMPACT_ATOMS: atom_id res chain seq x y z
N MET A 1 -4.05 -5.15 19.25
CA MET A 1 -4.72 -4.00 18.61
C MET A 1 -4.17 -3.95 17.22
N ASP A 2 -4.97 -4.34 16.25
CA ASP A 2 -4.60 -4.20 14.85
C ASP A 2 -4.55 -2.72 14.52
N GLU A 3 -3.45 -2.28 13.91
CA GLU A 3 -3.21 -0.87 13.63
C GLU A 3 -3.55 -0.59 12.16
N GLU A 4 -4.69 0.07 11.95
CA GLU A 4 -5.19 0.39 10.61
C GLU A 4 -4.67 1.75 10.15
N THR A 5 -4.35 1.89 8.86
CA THR A 5 -3.94 3.16 8.27
C THR A 5 -4.67 3.38 6.97
N TYR A 6 -5.36 4.52 6.88
CA TYR A 6 -6.14 4.90 5.71
C TYR A 6 -5.35 5.90 4.85
N PHE A 7 -5.39 5.72 3.54
CA PHE A 7 -4.76 6.60 2.58
C PHE A 7 -5.77 7.08 1.55
N LYS A 8 -5.79 8.39 1.29
CA LYS A 8 -6.56 8.98 0.19
C LYS A 8 -5.62 9.24 -0.98
N LEU A 9 -5.68 8.42 -2.01
CA LEU A 9 -4.89 8.58 -3.23
C LEU A 9 -5.74 8.41 -4.49
N ARG A 10 -5.21 8.87 -5.63
CA ARG A 10 -5.84 8.64 -6.94
C ARG A 10 -5.57 7.20 -7.38
N MET A 11 -6.52 6.59 -8.08
CA MET A 11 -6.42 5.22 -8.59
C MET A 11 -5.25 4.97 -9.55
N ALA A 12 -4.72 6.03 -10.18
CA ALA A 12 -3.54 5.99 -11.04
C ALA A 12 -2.20 6.21 -10.29
N THR A 13 -2.22 6.38 -8.97
CA THR A 13 -1.01 6.63 -8.18
C THR A 13 -0.30 5.29 -7.94
N PRO A 14 1.03 5.20 -8.16
CA PRO A 14 1.79 4.01 -7.81
C PRO A 14 1.74 3.73 -6.31
N MET A 15 1.56 2.46 -5.94
CA MET A 15 1.51 1.99 -4.55
C MET A 15 2.83 2.23 -3.82
N LYS A 16 3.95 2.43 -4.55
CA LYS A 16 5.24 2.84 -3.97
C LYS A 16 5.10 3.98 -2.95
N ARG A 17 4.32 5.02 -3.28
CA ARG A 17 4.14 6.17 -2.37
C ARG A 17 3.44 5.78 -1.07
N VAL A 18 2.46 4.88 -1.15
CA VAL A 18 1.73 4.37 0.01
C VAL A 18 2.68 3.57 0.89
N PHE A 19 3.48 2.70 0.27
CA PHE A 19 4.43 1.84 0.97
C PHE A 19 5.54 2.63 1.66
N ASP A 20 6.14 3.60 0.96
CA ASP A 20 7.16 4.49 1.52
C ASP A 20 6.56 5.25 2.72
N THR A 21 5.39 5.88 2.55
CA THR A 21 4.74 6.65 3.63
C THR A 21 4.38 5.78 4.83
N TYR A 22 3.93 4.54 4.59
CA TYR A 22 3.62 3.60 5.65
C TYR A 22 4.89 3.14 6.41
N ALA A 23 5.96 2.82 5.68
CA ALA A 23 7.24 2.45 6.24
C ALA A 23 7.84 3.58 7.09
N ASP A 24 7.80 4.82 6.59
CA ASP A 24 8.26 6.02 7.29
C ASP A 24 7.47 6.27 8.58
N ARG A 25 6.13 6.13 8.53
CA ARG A 25 5.26 6.26 9.73
C ARG A 25 5.57 5.21 10.79
N LYS A 26 5.94 4.00 10.37
CA LYS A 26 6.33 2.90 11.25
C LYS A 26 7.79 3.00 11.71
N GLY A 27 8.60 3.85 11.09
CA GLY A 27 10.03 3.95 11.36
C GLY A 27 10.81 2.70 10.95
N VAL A 28 10.32 1.96 9.94
CA VAL A 28 10.95 0.73 9.46
C VAL A 28 11.33 0.85 7.98
N CYS A 29 12.28 0.02 7.53
CA CYS A 29 12.64 0.00 6.11
C CYS A 29 11.54 -0.70 5.29
N ILE A 30 11.17 -0.12 4.14
CA ILE A 30 10.18 -0.72 3.21
C ILE A 30 10.50 -2.18 2.84
N THR A 31 11.79 -2.54 2.76
CA THR A 31 12.26 -3.91 2.47
C THR A 31 11.91 -4.93 3.54
N THR A 32 11.62 -4.47 4.77
CA THR A 32 11.19 -5.33 5.89
C THR A 32 9.68 -5.58 5.88
N LEU A 33 8.93 -4.80 5.09
CA LEU A 33 7.49 -4.91 4.97
C LEU A 33 7.10 -5.73 3.74
N ARG A 34 6.00 -6.48 3.88
CA ARG A 34 5.38 -7.22 2.77
C ARG A 34 3.94 -6.75 2.64
N PHE A 35 3.66 -6.04 1.56
CA PHE A 35 2.32 -5.61 1.21
C PHE A 35 1.65 -6.73 0.43
N LEU A 36 0.55 -7.25 1.00
CA LEU A 36 -0.23 -8.33 0.42
C LEU A 36 -1.64 -7.82 0.13
N LEU A 37 -2.18 -8.19 -1.02
CA LEU A 37 -3.57 -8.01 -1.37
C LEU A 37 -4.12 -9.36 -1.82
N ASN A 38 -5.20 -9.84 -1.20
CA ASN A 38 -5.79 -11.14 -1.49
C ASN A 38 -4.77 -12.32 -1.45
N GLY A 39 -3.73 -12.19 -0.64
CA GLY A 39 -2.65 -13.19 -0.52
C GLY A 39 -1.53 -13.06 -1.55
N GLU A 40 -1.65 -12.16 -2.54
CA GLU A 40 -0.61 -11.87 -3.52
C GLU A 40 0.23 -10.65 -3.13
N ARG A 41 1.50 -10.67 -3.52
CA ARG A 41 2.42 -9.57 -3.22
C ARG A 41 2.16 -8.40 -4.17
N VAL A 42 1.92 -7.23 -3.58
CA VAL A 42 1.78 -5.98 -4.33
C VAL A 42 3.15 -5.38 -4.60
N GLY A 43 3.41 -5.05 -5.87
CA GLY A 43 4.59 -4.35 -6.35
C GLY A 43 4.52 -2.84 -6.14
N CYS A 44 5.67 -2.18 -6.25
CA CYS A 44 5.75 -0.72 -6.14
C CYS A 44 5.12 0.01 -7.35
N ASP A 45 5.15 -0.65 -8.52
CA ASP A 45 4.62 -0.11 -9.78
C ASP A 45 3.13 -0.40 -9.97
N ASP A 46 2.55 -1.22 -9.10
CA ASP A 46 1.12 -1.44 -9.07
C ASP A 46 0.38 -0.16 -8.69
N THR A 47 -0.86 -0.08 -9.14
CA THR A 47 -1.76 1.03 -8.86
C THR A 47 -3.03 0.48 -8.23
N PRO A 48 -3.76 1.26 -7.44
CA PRO A 48 -5.06 0.82 -6.95
C PRO A 48 -6.00 0.35 -8.07
N ALA A 49 -5.94 0.98 -9.24
CA ALA A 49 -6.68 0.53 -10.42
C ALA A 49 -6.27 -0.86 -10.91
N SER A 50 -4.96 -1.15 -11.02
CA SER A 50 -4.49 -2.48 -11.49
C SER A 50 -4.81 -3.58 -10.49
N LEU A 51 -4.82 -3.22 -9.20
CA LEU A 51 -5.16 -4.11 -8.09
C LEU A 51 -6.67 -4.25 -7.86
N GLN A 52 -7.49 -3.53 -8.64
CA GLN A 52 -8.95 -3.49 -8.48
C GLN A 52 -9.39 -3.08 -7.07
N LEU A 53 -8.60 -2.25 -6.39
CA LEU A 53 -8.94 -1.70 -5.08
C LEU A 53 -10.11 -0.73 -5.24
N GLY A 54 -11.22 -1.04 -4.57
CA GLY A 54 -12.37 -0.16 -4.51
C GLY A 54 -12.09 1.09 -3.65
N PRO A 55 -12.92 2.13 -3.74
CA PRO A 55 -12.83 3.30 -2.86
C PRO A 55 -13.10 3.01 -1.37
N GLN A 56 -13.50 1.78 -1.03
CA GLN A 56 -13.71 1.31 0.35
C GLN A 56 -12.65 0.30 0.81
N ASP A 57 -11.70 -0.07 -0.05
CA ASP A 57 -10.58 -0.96 0.26
C ASP A 57 -9.31 -0.18 0.64
#